data_AF-A0A1V6H8Q8-F1
#
_entry.id   AF-A0A1V6H8Q8-F1
#
_cell.length_a   1.000
_cell.length_b   1.000
_cell.length_c   1.000
_cell.angle_alpha   90.00
_cell.angle_beta   90.00
_cell.angle_gamma   90.00
#
_symmetry.space_group_name_H-M   'P 1'
#
loop_
_entity.id
_entity.type
_entity.pdbx_description
1 polymer ?
#
loop_
_entity_poly.entity_id
_entity_poly.type
_entity_poly.pdbx_seq_one_letter_code
_entity_poly.pdbx_strand_id
1 'polypeptide(L)'
;MPAATPRPGRRVRYDPQAPAAAPESLPPARVAYLAPWGLGTAAATVAALAEGLQAQVAERPFRLAGREWPAGTAIFRVAGNPPDLATRLAALARRHGTTFTAADSGFPESGIALGSDRVRRLAPRRVLLAWGEPASSLSAGAVRFVLERRFGQAVSAVRLRALRRADLFRYDVLVLPAGDYAEALTGPDLERLRSWLREGGTLVTLGEASRWAAGEKAGLLAARPELRDGRPEGSEKPPAASAAPAPAPESASAPGAEQPEETPGALLRVELDPEHWLAAGSDGEVQVMVEGRRVFTPLSSDRGRNAGLYAAAERLVAAGLVWPEARQALAGKAYLVEQPVGRGRVIAFAEDPAFRGMAPATELLLLNAVLLGPAF
;
A
#
# COMPACT_ATOMS: atom_id res chain seq x y z
N MET A 1 53.68 4.12 48.29
CA MET A 1 52.32 3.60 48.00
C MET A 1 52.05 3.82 46.51
N PRO A 2 52.01 2.77 45.67
CA PRO A 2 51.70 2.94 44.25
C PRO A 2 50.17 2.94 44.05
N ALA A 3 49.71 3.86 43.19
CA ALA A 3 48.32 4.10 42.86
C ALA A 3 47.68 2.92 42.12
N ALA A 4 46.46 2.57 42.51
CA ALA A 4 45.67 1.51 41.89
C ALA A 4 45.19 1.93 40.49
N THR A 5 45.51 1.13 39.48
CA THR A 5 45.00 1.28 38.11
C THR A 5 43.54 0.81 38.05
N PRO A 6 42.60 1.60 37.50
CA PRO A 6 41.20 1.18 37.37
C PRO A 6 41.08 0.06 36.33
N ARG A 7 40.41 -1.05 36.70
CA ARG A 7 40.08 -2.14 35.78
C ARG A 7 39.17 -1.61 34.66
N PRO A 8 39.40 -1.97 33.39
CA PRO A 8 38.51 -1.57 32.32
C PRO A 8 37.15 -2.22 32.52
N GLY A 9 36.12 -1.38 32.69
CA GLY A 9 34.73 -1.81 32.75
C GLY A 9 34.39 -2.62 31.49
N ARG A 10 33.80 -3.79 31.70
CA ARG A 10 33.27 -4.65 30.64
C ARG A 10 32.29 -3.82 29.82
N ARG A 11 32.70 -3.36 28.63
CA ARG A 11 31.80 -2.70 27.67
C ARG A 11 30.74 -3.73 27.29
N VAL A 12 29.56 -3.60 27.86
CA VAL A 12 28.37 -4.28 27.36
C VAL A 12 28.17 -3.72 25.96
N ARG A 13 28.31 -4.57 24.93
CA ARG A 13 27.90 -4.21 23.58
C ARG A 13 26.43 -3.83 23.67
N TYR A 14 26.12 -2.58 23.33
CA TYR A 14 24.77 -2.20 22.97
C TYR A 14 24.37 -3.08 21.78
N ASP A 15 23.51 -4.05 22.02
CA ASP A 15 22.89 -4.88 20.99
C ASP A 15 21.52 -4.26 20.68
N PRO A 16 21.37 -3.53 19.56
CA PRO A 16 20.10 -2.93 19.16
C PRO A 16 19.02 -3.96 18.83
N GLN A 17 19.35 -5.26 18.85
CA GLN A 17 18.44 -6.36 18.58
C GLN A 17 18.17 -7.25 19.80
N ALA A 18 18.72 -6.98 20.97
CA ALA A 18 18.37 -7.74 22.17
C ALA A 18 16.90 -7.45 22.52
N PRO A 19 15.96 -8.40 22.34
CA PRO A 19 14.58 -8.14 22.72
C PRO A 19 14.55 -7.98 24.23
N ALA A 20 13.92 -6.91 24.72
CA ALA A 20 13.49 -6.86 26.11
C ALA A 20 12.77 -8.18 26.41
N ALA A 21 13.09 -8.84 27.53
CA ALA A 21 12.57 -10.16 27.87
C ALA A 21 11.03 -10.14 27.84
N ALA A 22 10.47 -10.52 26.70
CA ALA A 22 9.05 -10.47 26.46
C ALA A 22 8.41 -11.69 27.12
N PRO A 23 7.28 -11.50 27.82
CA PRO A 23 6.70 -12.53 28.65
C PRO A 23 6.33 -13.76 27.82
N GLU A 24 6.43 -14.96 28.42
CA GLU A 24 6.15 -16.23 27.75
C GLU A 24 4.71 -16.29 27.21
N SER A 25 3.76 -15.71 27.96
CA SER A 25 2.36 -15.50 27.60
C SER A 25 1.93 -14.06 27.88
N LEU A 26 0.94 -13.57 27.12
CA LEU A 26 0.27 -12.31 27.43
C LEU A 26 -0.61 -12.44 28.68
N PRO A 27 -0.95 -11.33 29.36
CA PRO A 27 -1.98 -11.32 30.39
C PRO A 27 -3.30 -11.91 29.87
N PRO A 28 -4.09 -12.60 30.71
CA PRO A 28 -5.39 -13.11 30.31
C PRO A 28 -6.30 -11.95 29.90
N ALA A 29 -7.08 -12.15 28.84
CA ALA A 29 -8.11 -11.22 28.38
C ALA A 29 -9.47 -11.91 28.41
N ARG A 30 -10.54 -11.18 28.74
CA ARG A 30 -11.92 -11.70 28.66
C ARG A 30 -12.53 -11.55 27.27
N VAL A 31 -12.16 -10.51 26.52
CA VAL A 31 -12.81 -10.15 25.24
C VAL A 31 -11.87 -10.28 24.05
N ALA A 32 -10.71 -9.62 24.09
CA ALA A 32 -9.81 -9.56 22.95
C ALA A 32 -8.37 -9.20 23.33
N TYR A 33 -7.47 -9.39 22.37
CA TYR A 33 -6.15 -8.78 22.34
C TYR A 33 -6.10 -7.73 21.23
N LEU A 34 -5.60 -6.54 21.55
CA LEU A 34 -5.53 -5.38 20.67
C LEU A 34 -4.09 -4.98 20.39
N ALA A 35 -3.77 -4.68 19.14
CA ALA A 35 -2.47 -4.13 18.75
C ALA A 35 -2.65 -3.00 17.73
N PRO A 36 -2.05 -1.80 17.95
CA PRO A 36 -2.08 -0.75 16.94
C PRO A 36 -1.40 -1.26 15.66
N TRP A 37 -1.93 -0.86 14.51
CA TRP A 37 -1.36 -1.28 13.23
C TRP A 37 0.02 -0.68 13.01
N GLY A 38 0.89 -1.44 12.35
CA GLY A 38 2.27 -1.09 12.10
C GLY A 38 3.02 -2.30 11.55
N LEU A 39 4.30 -2.15 11.20
CA LEU A 39 5.09 -3.20 10.55
C LEU A 39 5.05 -4.55 11.29
N GLY A 40 5.36 -4.55 12.58
CA GLY A 40 5.38 -5.75 13.41
C GLY A 40 4.00 -6.37 13.57
N THR A 41 2.97 -5.54 13.84
CA THR A 41 1.57 -5.99 13.97
C THR A 41 1.04 -6.59 12.67
N ALA A 42 1.36 -5.98 11.53
CA ALA A 42 0.91 -6.45 10.23
C ALA A 42 1.56 -7.79 9.87
N ALA A 43 2.88 -7.94 10.08
CA ALA A 43 3.58 -9.21 9.91
C ALA A 43 3.06 -10.30 10.86
N ALA A 44 2.85 -9.96 12.14
CA ALA A 44 2.27 -10.87 13.13
C ALA A 44 0.85 -11.30 12.74
N THR A 45 0.05 -10.40 12.17
CA THR A 45 -1.31 -10.70 11.71
C THR A 45 -1.31 -11.64 10.52
N VAL A 46 -0.41 -11.47 9.54
CA VAL A 46 -0.25 -12.42 8.43
C VAL A 46 0.12 -13.81 8.95
N ALA A 47 1.09 -13.90 9.88
CA ALA A 47 1.49 -15.16 10.49
C ALA A 47 0.35 -15.81 11.29
N ALA A 48 -0.37 -15.03 12.10
CA ALA A 48 -1.52 -15.50 12.87
C ALA A 48 -2.61 -16.10 11.98
N LEU A 49 -2.95 -15.42 10.88
CA LEU A 49 -3.94 -15.91 9.91
C LEU A 49 -3.47 -17.22 9.26
N ALA A 50 -2.20 -17.33 8.90
CA ALA A 50 -1.62 -18.56 8.36
C ALA A 50 -1.64 -19.73 9.36
N GLU A 51 -1.57 -19.44 10.67
CA GLU A 51 -1.74 -20.42 11.76
C GLU A 51 -3.20 -20.73 12.09
N GLY A 52 -4.16 -20.17 11.34
CA GLY A 52 -5.59 -20.39 11.52
C GLY A 52 -6.25 -19.55 12.62
N LEU A 53 -5.54 -18.54 13.16
CA LEU A 53 -6.12 -17.59 14.11
C LEU A 53 -7.06 -16.63 13.39
N GLN A 54 -8.13 -16.23 14.08
CA GLN A 54 -9.09 -15.26 13.59
C GLN A 54 -8.67 -13.86 14.03
N ALA A 55 -8.43 -12.99 13.04
CA ALA A 55 -8.12 -11.58 13.26
C ALA A 55 -9.21 -10.68 12.67
N GLN A 56 -9.37 -9.50 13.24
CA GLN A 56 -10.19 -8.43 12.71
C GLN A 56 -9.39 -7.13 12.69
N VAL A 57 -9.86 -6.15 11.92
CA VAL A 57 -9.27 -4.82 11.83
C VAL A 57 -10.33 -3.76 12.11
N ALA A 58 -10.00 -2.78 12.93
CA ALA A 58 -10.85 -1.62 13.18
C ALA A 58 -10.77 -0.65 12.00
N GLU A 59 -11.90 -0.27 11.39
CA GLU A 59 -11.93 0.72 10.31
C GLU A 59 -11.68 2.15 10.83
N ARG A 60 -12.12 2.45 12.06
CA ARG A 60 -12.07 3.78 12.66
C ARG A 60 -11.45 3.73 14.05
N PRO A 61 -10.93 4.86 14.56
CA PRO A 61 -10.42 4.91 15.91
C PRO A 61 -11.52 4.69 16.96
N PHE A 62 -11.11 4.19 18.13
CA PHE A 62 -11.97 4.01 19.29
C PHE A 62 -11.18 4.18 20.58
N ARG A 63 -11.87 4.48 21.67
CA ARG A 63 -11.29 4.55 23.02
C ARG A 63 -11.79 3.36 23.82
N LEU A 64 -10.87 2.62 24.43
CA LEU A 64 -11.21 1.48 25.29
C LEU A 64 -10.24 1.41 26.47
N ALA A 65 -10.80 1.28 27.68
CA ALA A 65 -10.05 1.20 28.93
C ALA A 65 -9.11 2.40 29.12
N GLY A 66 -9.59 3.60 28.78
CA GLY A 66 -8.84 4.85 28.89
C GLY A 66 -7.72 5.05 27.85
N ARG A 67 -7.53 4.12 26.91
CA ARG A 67 -6.54 4.19 25.83
C ARG A 67 -7.20 4.42 24.48
N GLU A 68 -6.58 5.23 23.64
CA GLU A 68 -6.97 5.42 22.24
C GLU A 68 -6.34 4.36 21.34
N TRP A 69 -7.16 3.84 20.44
CA TRP A 69 -6.82 2.83 19.45
C TRP A 69 -7.05 3.43 18.06
N PRO A 70 -6.00 3.60 17.23
CA PRO A 70 -6.13 4.20 15.92
C PRO A 70 -6.88 3.29 14.94
N ALA A 71 -7.30 3.86 13.82
CA ALA A 71 -7.76 3.09 12.66
C ALA A 71 -6.70 2.05 12.26
N GLY A 72 -7.15 0.87 11.83
CA GLY A 72 -6.29 -0.27 11.52
C GLY A 72 -5.95 -1.16 12.71
N THR A 73 -6.33 -0.83 13.94
CA THR A 73 -6.02 -1.66 15.12
C THR A 73 -6.41 -3.12 14.89
N ALA A 74 -5.44 -4.02 15.03
CA ALA A 74 -5.64 -5.46 14.93
C ALA A 74 -6.33 -5.97 16.19
N ILE A 75 -7.37 -6.78 16.01
CA ILE A 75 -8.22 -7.30 17.07
C ILE A 75 -8.25 -8.83 16.97
N PHE A 76 -7.81 -9.50 18.03
CA PHE A 76 -7.90 -10.95 18.17
C PHE A 76 -8.87 -11.27 19.30
N ARG A 77 -10.12 -11.57 18.95
CA ARG A 77 -11.15 -11.93 19.93
C ARG A 77 -10.79 -13.24 20.62
N VAL A 78 -11.01 -13.33 21.92
CA VAL A 78 -10.90 -14.58 22.68
C VAL A 78 -11.94 -15.58 22.17
N ALA A 79 -13.18 -15.11 21.98
CA ALA A 79 -14.22 -15.88 21.32
C ALA A 79 -13.86 -16.16 19.85
N GLY A 80 -13.90 -17.44 19.46
CA GLY A 80 -13.59 -17.89 18.09
C GLY A 80 -12.12 -18.23 17.83
N ASN A 81 -11.24 -18.00 18.80
CA ASN A 81 -9.84 -18.42 18.77
C ASN A 81 -9.57 -19.54 19.80
N PRO A 82 -8.47 -20.28 19.67
CA PRO A 82 -8.15 -21.37 20.58
C PRO A 82 -7.78 -20.87 21.99
N PRO A 83 -7.90 -21.71 23.05
CA PRO A 83 -7.60 -21.32 24.43
C PRO A 83 -6.16 -20.85 24.66
N ASP A 84 -5.21 -21.28 23.83
CA ASP A 84 -3.78 -20.91 23.88
C ASP A 84 -3.46 -19.60 23.11
N LEU A 85 -4.48 -18.83 22.70
CA LEU A 85 -4.33 -17.58 21.95
C LEU A 85 -3.30 -16.63 22.59
N ALA A 86 -3.33 -16.46 23.92
CA ALA A 86 -2.42 -15.58 24.65
C ALA A 86 -0.94 -15.97 24.46
N THR A 87 -0.64 -17.27 24.46
CA THR A 87 0.70 -17.83 24.26
C THR A 87 1.15 -17.67 22.81
N ARG A 88 0.26 -17.95 21.85
CA ARG A 88 0.56 -17.78 20.42
C ARG A 88 0.82 -16.32 20.06
N LEU A 89 -0.02 -15.40 20.52
CA LEU A 89 0.18 -13.96 20.31
C LEU A 89 1.46 -13.46 21.01
N ALA A 90 1.82 -13.99 22.18
CA ALA A 90 3.11 -13.68 22.81
C ALA A 90 4.31 -14.12 21.95
N ALA A 91 4.24 -15.31 21.34
CA ALA A 91 5.28 -15.79 20.43
C ALA A 91 5.37 -14.92 19.16
N LEU A 92 4.24 -14.54 18.59
CA LEU A 92 4.18 -13.65 17.43
C LEU A 92 4.69 -12.23 17.76
N ALA A 93 4.33 -11.69 18.93
CA ALA A 93 4.84 -10.43 19.45
C ALA A 93 6.39 -10.43 19.53
N ARG A 94 6.97 -11.49 20.09
CA ARG A 94 8.43 -11.67 20.17
C ARG A 94 9.08 -11.75 18.79
N ARG A 95 8.49 -12.53 17.88
CA ARG A 95 9.03 -12.75 16.53
C ARG A 95 9.02 -11.49 15.67
N HIS A 96 7.99 -10.66 15.81
CA HIS A 96 7.75 -9.53 14.90
C HIS A 96 7.93 -8.15 15.56
N GLY A 97 8.32 -8.10 16.84
CA GLY A 97 8.56 -6.83 17.55
C GLY A 97 7.30 -5.99 17.72
N THR A 98 6.18 -6.62 18.09
CA THR A 98 4.91 -5.93 18.38
C THR A 98 4.42 -6.22 19.80
N THR A 99 3.42 -5.46 20.25
CA THR A 99 2.80 -5.60 21.57
C THR A 99 1.29 -5.74 21.42
N PHE A 100 0.75 -6.81 21.99
CA PHE A 100 -0.67 -7.02 22.15
C PHE A 100 -1.10 -6.64 23.57
N THR A 101 -2.21 -5.93 23.69
CA THR A 101 -2.81 -5.51 24.97
C THR A 101 -4.10 -6.28 25.20
N ALA A 102 -4.24 -6.89 26.37
CA ALA A 102 -5.47 -7.56 26.78
C ALA A 102 -6.61 -6.53 26.97
N ALA A 103 -7.81 -6.88 26.50
CA ALA A 103 -9.02 -6.11 26.66
C ALA A 103 -10.13 -6.98 27.25
N ASP A 104 -10.73 -6.48 28.34
CA ASP A 104 -11.77 -7.18 29.10
C ASP A 104 -13.19 -6.70 28.79
N SER A 105 -13.33 -5.65 27.96
CA SER A 105 -14.62 -5.10 27.51
C SER A 105 -14.66 -5.00 25.99
N GLY A 106 -15.86 -5.24 25.43
CA GLY A 106 -16.17 -4.98 24.02
C GLY A 106 -16.78 -3.59 23.76
N PHE A 107 -17.06 -2.85 24.83
CA PHE A 107 -17.78 -1.58 24.81
C PHE A 107 -16.79 -0.43 24.98
N PRO A 108 -16.53 0.36 23.92
CA PRO A 108 -15.63 1.50 23.97
C PRO A 108 -16.26 2.67 24.74
N GLU A 109 -15.43 3.56 25.31
CA GLU A 109 -15.93 4.83 25.85
C GLU A 109 -16.33 5.81 24.72
N SER A 110 -15.69 5.72 23.56
CA SER A 110 -16.02 6.48 22.35
C SER A 110 -15.54 5.79 21.08
N GLY A 111 -16.12 6.13 19.92
CA GLY A 111 -15.78 5.52 18.64
C GLY A 111 -16.54 4.22 18.34
N ILE A 112 -15.93 3.31 17.59
CA ILE A 112 -16.59 2.08 17.13
C ILE A 112 -16.54 0.96 18.17
N ALA A 113 -17.65 0.21 18.30
CA ALA A 113 -17.68 -0.97 19.14
C ALA A 113 -16.96 -2.16 18.47
N LEU A 114 -16.32 -3.01 19.28
CA LEU A 114 -15.60 -4.20 18.82
C LEU A 114 -16.50 -5.23 18.11
N GLY A 115 -17.82 -5.12 18.25
CA GLY A 115 -18.82 -5.95 17.56
C GLY A 115 -19.53 -5.26 16.39
N SER A 116 -19.14 -4.04 16.02
CA SER A 116 -19.76 -3.31 14.90
C SER A 116 -19.35 -3.87 13.54
N ASP A 117 -20.13 -3.54 12.52
CA ASP A 117 -19.84 -3.81 11.10
C ASP A 117 -18.59 -3.07 10.58
N ARG A 118 -18.17 -2.02 11.30
CA ARG A 118 -16.90 -1.28 11.09
C ARG A 118 -15.67 -2.01 11.66
N VAL A 119 -15.83 -3.24 12.13
CA VAL A 119 -14.73 -4.14 12.49
C VAL A 119 -14.72 -5.28 11.48
N ARG A 120 -13.78 -5.22 10.53
CA ARG A 120 -13.75 -6.13 9.39
C ARG A 120 -12.96 -7.39 9.72
N ARG A 121 -13.51 -8.56 9.38
CA ARG A 121 -12.82 -9.84 9.56
C ARG A 121 -11.70 -9.98 8.52
N LEU A 122 -10.54 -10.43 8.97
CA LEU A 122 -9.43 -10.78 8.10
C LEU A 122 -9.40 -12.29 7.83
N ALA A 123 -8.92 -12.65 6.65
CA ALA A 123 -8.68 -14.03 6.25
C ALA A 123 -7.29 -14.14 5.58
N PRO A 124 -6.68 -15.34 5.56
CA PRO A 124 -5.49 -15.58 4.76
C PRO A 124 -5.74 -15.19 3.30
N ARG A 125 -4.81 -14.46 2.68
CA ARG A 125 -4.97 -13.97 1.31
C ARG A 125 -4.23 -14.86 0.33
N ARG A 126 -4.93 -15.29 -0.71
CA ARG A 126 -4.36 -15.95 -1.89
C ARG A 126 -3.98 -14.87 -2.88
N VAL A 127 -2.69 -14.54 -2.90
CA VAL A 127 -2.14 -13.45 -3.70
C VAL A 127 -1.52 -14.00 -4.97
N LEU A 128 -1.94 -13.48 -6.11
CA LEU A 128 -1.36 -13.73 -7.42
C LEU A 128 -0.46 -12.55 -7.79
N LEU A 129 0.78 -12.82 -8.19
CA LEU A 129 1.76 -11.82 -8.58
C LEU A 129 2.15 -12.01 -10.05
N ALA A 130 1.94 -11.01 -10.88
CA ALA A 130 2.45 -11.04 -12.26
C ALA A 130 3.98 -11.05 -12.28
N TRP A 131 4.55 -11.96 -13.07
CA TRP A 131 5.99 -12.22 -13.10
C TRP A 131 6.54 -12.33 -14.53
N GLY A 132 7.72 -11.76 -14.78
CA GLY A 132 8.30 -11.70 -16.12
C GLY A 132 7.52 -10.77 -17.05
N GLU A 133 7.95 -10.69 -18.32
CA GLU A 133 7.43 -9.70 -19.27
C GLU A 133 5.89 -9.68 -19.36
N PRO A 134 5.29 -8.47 -19.36
CA PRO A 134 5.89 -7.14 -19.35
C PRO A 134 6.17 -6.57 -17.94
N ALA A 135 5.94 -7.35 -16.88
CA ALA A 135 6.25 -6.90 -15.52
C ALA A 135 7.77 -6.68 -15.38
N SER A 136 8.15 -5.50 -14.90
CA SER A 136 9.53 -5.15 -14.56
C SER A 136 10.08 -6.15 -13.55
N SER A 137 11.22 -6.75 -13.86
CA SER A 137 11.89 -7.72 -13.00
C SER A 137 12.31 -7.10 -11.66
N LEU A 138 12.68 -5.82 -11.66
CA LEU A 138 13.04 -5.07 -10.45
C LEU A 138 11.83 -4.87 -9.55
N SER A 139 10.71 -4.41 -10.11
CA SER A 139 9.47 -4.19 -9.36
C SER A 139 8.90 -5.51 -8.85
N ALA A 140 8.76 -6.51 -9.71
CA ALA A 140 8.23 -7.83 -9.33
C ALA A 140 9.09 -8.53 -8.26
N GLY A 141 10.41 -8.44 -8.38
CA GLY A 141 11.35 -8.98 -7.41
C GLY A 141 11.24 -8.31 -6.04
N ALA A 142 11.16 -6.98 -6.02
CA ALA A 142 11.04 -6.21 -4.79
C ALA A 142 9.69 -6.44 -4.09
N VAL A 143 8.57 -6.41 -4.83
CA VAL A 143 7.23 -6.75 -4.33
C VAL A 143 7.21 -8.15 -3.70
N ARG A 144 7.76 -9.15 -4.41
CA ARG A 144 7.82 -10.52 -3.89
C ARG A 144 8.65 -10.59 -2.61
N PHE A 145 9.82 -9.93 -2.59
CA PHE A 145 10.67 -9.88 -1.41
C PHE A 145 9.94 -9.25 -0.21
N VAL A 146 9.28 -8.11 -0.40
CA VAL A 146 8.54 -7.44 0.66
C VAL A 146 7.43 -8.34 1.19
N LEU A 147 6.57 -8.87 0.32
CA LEU A 147 5.45 -9.71 0.76
C LEU A 147 5.93 -10.99 1.46
N GLU A 148 6.83 -11.76 0.84
CA GLU A 148 7.23 -13.07 1.38
C GLU A 148 8.26 -12.97 2.51
N ARG A 149 9.25 -12.08 2.41
CA ARG A 149 10.37 -12.02 3.35
C ARG A 149 10.18 -11.02 4.48
N ARG A 150 9.58 -9.84 4.23
CA ARG A 150 9.30 -8.88 5.32
C ARG A 150 8.06 -9.28 6.10
N PHE A 151 6.99 -9.66 5.40
CA PHE A 151 5.68 -9.85 6.03
C PHE A 151 5.22 -11.30 6.12
N GLY A 152 5.89 -12.24 5.44
CA GLY A 152 5.49 -13.65 5.44
C GLY A 152 4.22 -13.95 4.64
N GLN A 153 3.75 -13.00 3.82
CA GLN A 153 2.59 -13.17 2.94
C GLN A 153 3.03 -13.95 1.70
N ALA A 154 2.53 -15.18 1.57
CA ALA A 154 2.82 -16.02 0.42
C ALA A 154 2.22 -15.43 -0.87
N VAL A 155 2.96 -15.55 -1.98
CA VAL A 155 2.48 -15.15 -3.30
C VAL A 155 2.64 -16.28 -4.31
N SER A 156 1.66 -16.42 -5.21
CA SER A 156 1.79 -17.25 -6.41
C SER A 156 2.33 -16.38 -7.54
N ALA A 157 3.63 -16.47 -7.82
CA ALA A 157 4.24 -15.76 -8.95
C ALA A 157 3.89 -16.48 -10.26
N VAL A 158 3.26 -15.78 -11.20
CA VAL A 158 2.76 -16.36 -12.46
C VAL A 158 3.23 -15.54 -13.66
N ARG A 159 3.74 -16.21 -14.68
CA ARG A 159 4.07 -15.54 -15.95
C ARG A 159 2.81 -15.04 -16.64
N LEU A 160 2.87 -13.89 -17.29
CA LEU A 160 1.65 -13.28 -17.85
C LEU A 160 0.91 -14.20 -18.82
N ARG A 161 1.63 -14.94 -19.67
CA ARG A 161 1.05 -15.97 -20.56
C ARG A 161 0.20 -17.03 -19.82
N ALA A 162 0.58 -17.37 -18.59
CA ALA A 162 -0.15 -18.30 -17.74
C ALA A 162 -1.26 -17.59 -16.95
N LEU A 163 -1.06 -16.32 -16.56
CA LEU A 163 -2.11 -15.49 -15.93
C LEU A 163 -3.36 -15.42 -16.81
N ARG A 164 -3.18 -15.33 -18.13
CA ARG A 164 -4.29 -15.30 -19.10
C ARG A 164 -5.17 -16.55 -19.11
N ARG A 165 -4.63 -17.68 -18.62
CA ARG A 165 -5.34 -18.97 -18.53
C ARG A 165 -5.66 -19.34 -17.07
N ALA A 166 -5.18 -18.57 -16.11
CA ALA A 166 -5.38 -18.84 -14.71
C ALA A 166 -6.83 -18.55 -14.33
N ASP A 167 -7.37 -19.38 -13.45
CA ASP A 167 -8.65 -19.14 -12.80
C ASP A 167 -8.46 -18.08 -11.71
N LEU A 168 -8.76 -16.83 -12.05
CA LEU A 168 -8.60 -15.68 -11.15
C LEU A 168 -9.47 -15.79 -9.89
N PHE A 169 -10.60 -16.52 -9.94
CA PHE A 169 -11.51 -16.67 -8.80
C PHE A 169 -10.93 -17.53 -7.66
N ARG A 170 -9.78 -18.18 -7.89
CA ARG A 170 -8.98 -18.83 -6.83
C ARG A 170 -8.10 -17.86 -6.06
N TYR A 171 -8.08 -16.59 -6.44
CA TYR A 171 -7.22 -15.59 -5.84
C TYR A 171 -8.06 -14.40 -5.40
N ASP A 172 -7.68 -13.84 -4.25
CA ASP A 172 -8.38 -12.71 -3.66
C ASP A 172 -7.72 -11.39 -4.13
N VAL A 173 -6.42 -11.46 -4.46
CA VAL A 173 -5.62 -10.31 -4.87
C VAL A 173 -4.79 -10.65 -6.10
N LEU A 174 -4.74 -9.71 -7.05
CA LEU A 174 -3.81 -9.72 -8.18
C LEU A 174 -2.94 -8.47 -8.08
N VAL A 175 -1.62 -8.68 -7.97
CA VAL A 175 -0.64 -7.59 -7.98
C VAL A 175 0.02 -7.53 -9.35
N LEU A 176 -0.06 -6.36 -9.99
CA LEU A 176 0.64 -6.01 -11.22
C LEU A 176 1.78 -5.04 -10.89
N PRO A 177 3.04 -5.54 -10.86
CA PRO A 177 4.22 -4.69 -10.72
C PRO A 177 4.36 -3.73 -11.91
N ALA A 178 5.22 -2.72 -11.76
CA ALA A 178 5.46 -1.74 -12.82
C ALA A 178 5.78 -2.41 -14.15
N GLY A 179 5.11 -1.97 -15.22
CA GLY A 179 5.21 -2.53 -16.57
C GLY A 179 4.02 -2.08 -17.42
N ASP A 180 4.17 -2.14 -18.74
CA ASP A 180 3.07 -1.86 -19.67
C ASP A 180 2.37 -3.14 -20.10
N TYR A 181 1.10 -3.28 -19.74
CA TYR A 181 0.30 -4.46 -20.01
C TYR A 181 -0.63 -4.29 -21.22
N ALA A 182 -0.54 -3.20 -21.98
CA ALA A 182 -1.49 -2.86 -23.04
C ALA A 182 -1.63 -3.93 -24.11
N GLU A 183 -0.51 -4.48 -24.59
CA GLU A 183 -0.52 -5.54 -25.61
C GLU A 183 -0.80 -6.92 -25.02
N ALA A 184 -0.50 -7.09 -23.74
CA ALA A 184 -0.44 -8.39 -23.12
C ALA A 184 -1.72 -8.77 -22.35
N LEU A 185 -2.51 -7.76 -21.95
CA LEU A 185 -3.87 -7.90 -21.40
C LEU A 185 -4.87 -7.16 -22.31
N THR A 186 -5.49 -7.92 -23.20
CA THR A 186 -6.38 -7.43 -24.26
C THR A 186 -7.86 -7.50 -23.86
N GLY A 187 -8.78 -7.05 -24.73
CA GLY A 187 -10.23 -6.99 -24.46
C GLY A 187 -10.83 -8.19 -23.70
N PRO A 188 -10.65 -9.45 -24.15
CA PRO A 188 -11.16 -10.62 -23.43
C PRO A 188 -10.54 -10.80 -22.04
N ASP A 189 -9.25 -10.47 -21.88
CA ASP A 189 -8.57 -10.53 -20.59
C ASP A 189 -9.08 -9.43 -19.64
N LEU A 190 -9.35 -8.24 -20.18
CA LEU A 190 -9.93 -7.11 -19.42
C LEU A 190 -11.36 -7.40 -18.96
N GLU A 191 -12.20 -8.01 -19.80
CA GLU A 191 -13.55 -8.41 -19.38
C GLU A 191 -13.52 -9.45 -18.25
N ARG A 192 -12.63 -10.44 -18.36
CA ARG A 192 -12.41 -11.42 -17.28
C ARG A 192 -11.96 -10.73 -15.99
N LEU A 193 -11.03 -9.77 -16.09
CA LEU A 193 -10.53 -9.02 -14.95
C LEU A 193 -11.64 -8.15 -14.31
N ARG A 194 -12.45 -7.46 -15.12
CA ARG A 194 -13.62 -6.70 -14.65
C ARG A 194 -14.65 -7.59 -13.96
N SER A 195 -14.91 -8.79 -14.50
CA SER A 195 -15.80 -9.76 -13.86
C SER A 195 -15.26 -10.19 -12.50
N TRP A 196 -13.97 -10.53 -12.41
CA TRP A 196 -13.34 -10.92 -11.14
C TRP A 196 -13.35 -9.78 -10.11
N LEU A 197 -13.08 -8.54 -10.55
CA LEU A 197 -13.22 -7.35 -9.70
C LEU A 197 -14.65 -7.21 -9.15
N ARG A 198 -15.68 -7.31 -10.00
CA ARG A 198 -17.08 -7.19 -9.56
C ARG A 198 -17.47 -8.23 -8.51
N GLU A 199 -16.87 -9.41 -8.55
CA GLU A 199 -17.11 -10.52 -7.61
C GLU A 199 -16.27 -10.46 -6.32
N GLY A 200 -15.49 -9.40 -6.10
CA GLY A 200 -14.72 -9.19 -4.86
C GLY A 200 -13.21 -9.26 -5.01
N GLY A 201 -12.71 -9.40 -6.24
CA GLY A 201 -11.27 -9.35 -6.51
C GLY A 201 -10.65 -7.99 -6.18
N THR A 202 -9.41 -8.00 -5.69
CA THR A 202 -8.62 -6.78 -5.44
C THR A 202 -7.45 -6.69 -6.41
N LEU A 203 -7.50 -5.75 -7.35
CA LEU A 203 -6.39 -5.45 -8.24
C LEU A 203 -5.47 -4.40 -7.61
N VAL A 204 -4.18 -4.70 -7.47
CA VAL A 204 -3.15 -3.76 -7.01
C VAL A 204 -2.21 -3.45 -8.17
N THR A 205 -2.09 -2.18 -8.58
CA THR A 205 -1.21 -1.75 -9.67
C THR A 205 -0.15 -0.78 -9.17
N LEU A 206 1.07 -0.89 -9.70
CA LEU A 206 2.22 -0.09 -9.29
C LEU A 206 2.83 0.65 -10.49
N GLY A 207 3.13 1.94 -10.35
CA GLY A 207 3.86 2.71 -11.38
C GLY A 207 3.18 2.69 -12.76
N GLU A 208 3.92 2.26 -13.78
CA GLU A 208 3.40 2.13 -15.14
C GLU A 208 2.21 1.17 -15.26
N ALA A 209 2.05 0.20 -14.35
CA ALA A 209 0.85 -0.63 -14.33
C ALA A 209 -0.40 0.18 -13.96
N SER A 210 -0.26 1.18 -13.08
CA SER A 210 -1.33 2.12 -12.76
C SER A 210 -1.63 3.03 -13.94
N ARG A 211 -0.62 3.47 -14.69
CA ARG A 211 -0.79 4.22 -15.94
C ARG A 211 -1.55 3.40 -16.98
N TRP A 212 -1.20 2.13 -17.15
CA TRP A 212 -1.94 1.20 -17.99
C TRP A 212 -3.41 1.07 -17.55
N ALA A 213 -3.67 0.83 -16.26
CA ALA A 213 -5.02 0.66 -15.73
C ALA A 213 -5.90 1.93 -15.91
N ALA A 214 -5.29 3.10 -15.82
CA ALA A 214 -5.89 4.42 -16.06
C ALA A 214 -6.13 4.74 -17.54
N GLY A 215 -5.44 4.07 -18.46
CA GLY A 215 -5.54 4.30 -19.89
C GLY A 215 -6.92 3.92 -20.44
N GLU A 216 -7.39 4.64 -21.46
CA GLU A 216 -8.74 4.45 -22.02
C GLU A 216 -9.06 3.01 -22.44
N LYS A 217 -8.07 2.32 -23.03
CA LYS A 217 -8.23 0.93 -23.47
C LYS A 217 -8.45 -0.03 -22.29
N ALA A 218 -7.70 0.13 -21.21
CA ALA A 218 -7.85 -0.70 -20.02
C ALA A 218 -9.09 -0.29 -19.23
N GLY A 219 -9.32 1.01 -19.02
CA GLY A 219 -10.51 1.55 -18.37
C GLY A 219 -10.83 0.89 -17.02
N LEU A 220 -9.79 0.55 -16.25
CA LEU A 220 -9.93 -0.10 -14.94
C LEU A 220 -9.88 0.91 -13.80
N LEU A 221 -9.23 2.05 -14.01
CA LEU A 221 -9.05 3.12 -13.04
C LEU A 221 -9.57 4.45 -13.63
N ALA A 222 -10.28 5.23 -12.81
CA ALA A 222 -10.87 6.51 -13.20
C ALA A 222 -9.88 7.68 -13.11
N ALA A 223 -8.83 7.54 -12.28
CA ALA A 223 -7.70 8.47 -12.30
C ALA A 223 -7.09 8.45 -13.72
N ARG A 224 -6.66 9.61 -14.21
CA ARG A 224 -6.09 9.77 -15.53
C ARG A 224 -4.64 10.26 -15.43
N PRO A 225 -3.74 9.79 -16.30
CA PRO A 225 -2.44 10.41 -16.43
C PRO A 225 -2.62 11.84 -16.96
N GLU A 226 -1.80 12.78 -16.49
CA GLU A 226 -1.80 14.15 -16.98
C GLU A 226 -0.68 14.39 -18.01
N LEU A 227 -0.98 15.29 -18.95
CA LEU A 227 -0.04 15.84 -19.91
C LEU A 227 0.75 16.99 -19.27
N ARG A 228 1.78 17.48 -19.96
CA ARG A 228 2.63 18.59 -19.49
C ARG A 228 1.84 19.85 -19.15
N ASP A 229 0.74 20.09 -19.86
CA ASP A 229 -0.15 21.24 -19.65
C ASP A 229 -1.22 21.00 -18.57
N GLY A 230 -1.12 19.89 -17.81
CA GLY A 230 -2.02 19.53 -16.71
C GLY A 230 -3.35 18.93 -17.15
N ARG A 231 -3.60 18.81 -18.47
CA ARG A 231 -4.83 18.19 -18.96
C ARG A 231 -4.74 16.66 -18.87
N PRO A 232 -5.85 15.96 -18.56
CA PRO A 232 -5.88 14.50 -18.64
C PRO A 232 -5.54 14.00 -20.05
N GLU A 233 -4.74 12.94 -20.15
CA GLU A 233 -4.55 12.20 -21.39
C GLU A 233 -5.90 11.75 -21.96
N GLY A 234 -6.09 11.93 -23.27
CA GLY A 234 -7.36 11.64 -23.96
C GLY A 234 -8.34 12.82 -24.04
N SER A 235 -8.06 13.96 -23.37
CA SER A 235 -8.87 15.17 -23.49
C SER A 235 -8.62 15.94 -24.81
N GLU A 236 -9.67 16.50 -25.40
CA GLU A 236 -9.56 17.34 -26.60
C GLU A 236 -8.67 18.56 -26.36
N LYS A 237 -7.87 18.93 -27.37
CA LYS A 237 -7.04 20.13 -27.33
C LYS A 237 -7.93 21.37 -27.48
N PRO A 238 -7.83 22.39 -26.59
CA PRO A 238 -8.47 23.67 -26.86
C PRO A 238 -7.98 24.20 -28.22
N PRO A 239 -8.84 24.85 -29.02
CA PRO A 239 -8.40 25.47 -30.27
C PRO A 239 -7.28 26.45 -29.97
N ALA A 240 -6.14 26.28 -30.63
CA ALA A 240 -4.98 27.15 -30.45
C ALA A 240 -5.39 28.59 -30.78
N ALA A 241 -5.25 29.50 -29.81
CA ALA A 241 -5.34 30.92 -30.10
C ALA A 241 -4.24 31.28 -31.12
N SER A 242 -4.67 31.86 -32.24
CA SER A 242 -3.86 32.30 -33.38
C SER A 242 -2.50 32.89 -32.95
N ALA A 243 -1.43 32.10 -33.07
CA ALA A 243 -0.06 32.58 -33.11
C ALA A 243 0.41 32.52 -34.56
N ALA A 244 0.97 33.64 -35.05
CA ALA A 244 1.44 33.83 -36.42
C ALA A 244 2.45 32.73 -36.85
N PRO A 245 2.50 32.35 -38.14
CA PRO A 245 3.32 31.23 -38.58
C PRO A 245 4.81 31.61 -38.55
N ALA A 246 5.56 30.97 -37.66
CA ALA A 246 7.02 30.91 -37.75
C ALA A 246 7.41 29.80 -38.75
N PRO A 247 8.50 29.96 -39.53
CA PRO A 247 8.91 28.97 -40.51
C PRO A 247 9.37 27.68 -39.81
N ALA A 248 8.76 26.55 -40.20
CA ALA A 248 9.04 25.24 -39.63
C ALA A 248 10.32 24.63 -40.23
N PRO A 249 11.20 24.02 -39.43
CA PRO A 249 12.13 23.02 -39.95
C PRO A 249 11.38 21.71 -40.22
N GLU A 250 11.64 21.15 -41.41
CA GLU A 250 11.15 19.86 -41.88
C GLU A 250 11.74 18.71 -41.05
N SER A 251 11.00 18.27 -40.04
CA SER A 251 10.87 16.88 -39.56
C SER A 251 10.29 16.84 -38.15
N ALA A 252 9.25 17.63 -37.88
CA ALA A 252 8.44 17.47 -36.68
C ALA A 252 7.24 16.59 -37.05
N SER A 253 7.33 15.30 -36.72
CA SER A 253 6.12 14.52 -36.43
C SER A 253 5.19 15.42 -35.60
N ALA A 254 3.92 15.56 -36.00
CA ALA A 254 2.96 16.44 -35.34
C ALA A 254 3.16 16.40 -33.82
N PRO A 255 3.33 17.54 -33.12
CA PRO A 255 3.64 17.52 -31.70
C PRO A 255 2.43 16.95 -30.97
N GLY A 256 2.46 15.64 -30.73
CA GLY A 256 1.60 14.98 -29.77
C GLY A 256 1.72 15.72 -28.44
N ALA A 257 0.65 15.72 -27.66
CA ALA A 257 0.66 16.39 -26.37
C ALA A 257 1.90 15.95 -25.56
N GLU A 258 2.70 16.92 -25.12
CA GLU A 258 3.94 16.64 -24.41
C GLU A 258 3.64 16.00 -23.05
N GLN A 259 4.47 15.04 -22.65
CA GLN A 259 4.38 14.42 -21.34
C GLN A 259 4.98 15.34 -20.27
N PRO A 260 4.60 15.17 -18.98
CA PRO A 260 5.22 15.87 -17.88
C PRO A 260 6.75 15.72 -17.86
N GLU A 261 7.41 16.68 -17.21
CA GLU A 261 8.86 16.64 -17.04
C GLU A 261 9.28 15.42 -16.21
N GLU A 262 10.37 14.80 -16.64
CA GLU A 262 10.86 13.57 -16.04
C GLU A 262 11.59 13.87 -14.72
N THR A 263 11.18 13.18 -13.66
CA THR A 263 11.90 13.15 -12.39
C THR A 263 12.91 12.00 -12.44
N PRO A 264 14.24 12.26 -12.43
CA PRO A 264 15.24 11.19 -12.53
C PRO A 264 15.32 10.26 -11.30
N GLY A 265 14.73 10.68 -10.19
CA GLY A 265 14.79 10.02 -8.88
C GLY A 265 14.83 11.05 -7.76
N ALA A 266 13.76 11.17 -6.99
CA ALA A 266 13.69 12.05 -5.82
C ALA A 266 12.80 11.47 -4.73
N LEU A 267 13.07 11.83 -3.47
CA LEU A 267 12.19 11.51 -2.35
C LEU A 267 11.18 12.64 -2.17
N LEU A 268 9.91 12.37 -2.47
CA LEU A 268 8.83 13.33 -2.34
C LEU A 268 7.92 12.99 -1.16
N ARG A 269 7.33 14.01 -0.55
CA ARG A 269 6.34 13.86 0.53
C ARG A 269 4.96 13.58 -0.03
N VAL A 270 4.31 12.58 0.57
CA VAL A 270 2.92 12.24 0.33
C VAL A 270 2.17 12.38 1.65
N GLU A 271 1.10 13.15 1.62
CA GLU A 271 0.14 13.29 2.71
C GLU A 271 -0.86 12.12 2.61
N LEU A 272 -0.96 11.34 3.68
CA LEU A 272 -1.87 10.20 3.77
C LEU A 272 -3.13 10.58 4.55
N ASP A 273 -4.27 10.03 4.14
CA ASP A 273 -5.53 10.15 4.88
C ASP A 273 -5.52 9.15 6.06
N PRO A 274 -5.33 9.60 7.32
CA PRO A 274 -5.23 8.71 8.47
C PRO A 274 -6.55 7.99 8.81
N GLU A 275 -7.68 8.47 8.27
CA GLU A 275 -8.97 7.80 8.40
C GLU A 275 -9.19 6.71 7.33
N HIS A 276 -8.30 6.62 6.34
CA HIS A 276 -8.36 5.56 5.34
C HIS A 276 -7.59 4.33 5.81
N TRP A 277 -8.23 3.16 5.75
CA TRP A 277 -7.63 1.87 6.11
C TRP A 277 -6.35 1.52 5.32
N LEU A 278 -6.10 2.14 4.17
CA LEU A 278 -4.86 1.96 3.40
C LEU A 278 -3.66 2.62 4.09
N ALA A 279 -3.90 3.74 4.79
CA ALA A 279 -2.92 4.48 5.55
C ALA A 279 -2.78 4.01 7.00
N ALA A 280 -3.46 2.90 7.37
CA ALA A 280 -3.35 2.32 8.71
C ALA A 280 -1.88 2.11 9.10
N GLY A 281 -1.53 2.51 10.31
CA GLY A 281 -0.17 2.42 10.85
C GLY A 281 0.80 3.50 10.34
N SER A 282 0.30 4.53 9.66
CA SER A 282 1.05 5.76 9.35
C SER A 282 0.73 6.88 10.34
N ASP A 283 1.58 7.91 10.34
CA ASP A 283 1.42 9.17 11.06
C ASP A 283 0.85 10.30 10.17
N GLY A 284 0.31 9.95 8.99
CA GLY A 284 -0.30 10.90 8.05
C GLY A 284 0.67 11.45 6.99
N GLU A 285 1.94 11.06 6.99
CA GLU A 285 2.89 11.46 5.94
C GLU A 285 3.91 10.36 5.64
N VAL A 286 4.28 10.19 4.38
CA VAL A 286 5.40 9.30 3.99
C VAL A 286 6.27 9.96 2.94
N GLN A 287 7.53 9.53 2.86
CA GLN A 287 8.41 9.87 1.74
C GLN A 287 8.47 8.70 0.76
N VAL A 288 8.30 9.01 -0.52
CA VAL A 288 8.22 8.03 -1.60
C VAL A 288 9.28 8.31 -2.64
N MET A 289 9.88 7.26 -3.19
CA MET A 289 10.79 7.39 -4.33
C MET A 289 9.97 7.62 -5.59
N VAL A 290 10.17 8.76 -6.24
CA VAL A 290 9.52 9.13 -7.49
C VAL A 290 10.54 9.07 -8.62
N GLU A 291 10.22 8.30 -9.66
CA GLU A 291 11.00 8.22 -10.90
C GLU A 291 10.11 8.28 -12.14
N GLY A 292 10.51 8.98 -13.20
CA GLY A 292 9.74 9.07 -14.44
C GLY A 292 8.78 10.26 -14.50
N ARG A 293 7.70 10.13 -15.27
CA ARG A 293 6.82 11.22 -15.71
C ARG A 293 5.38 11.12 -15.20
N ARG A 294 5.11 10.18 -14.30
CA ARG A 294 3.74 9.83 -13.91
C ARG A 294 3.13 10.91 -13.04
N VAL A 295 2.06 11.50 -13.52
CA VAL A 295 1.23 12.45 -12.80
C VAL A 295 -0.21 12.00 -12.96
N PHE A 296 -0.89 11.69 -11.85
CA PHE A 296 -2.27 11.19 -11.89
C PHE A 296 -3.24 12.20 -11.30
N THR A 297 -4.36 12.42 -11.98
CA THR A 297 -5.49 13.18 -11.41
C THR A 297 -5.97 12.49 -10.14
N PRO A 298 -6.30 13.24 -9.07
CA PRO A 298 -7.07 12.70 -7.95
C PRO A 298 -8.41 12.11 -8.40
N LEU A 299 -8.90 11.10 -7.68
CA LEU A 299 -10.26 10.60 -7.86
C LEU A 299 -11.27 11.62 -7.33
N SER A 300 -12.39 11.78 -8.03
CA SER A 300 -13.58 12.40 -7.46
C SER A 300 -14.23 11.48 -6.43
N SER A 301 -14.94 12.06 -5.46
CA SER A 301 -15.50 11.33 -4.31
C SER A 301 -16.57 10.29 -4.69
N ASP A 302 -17.21 10.43 -5.85
CA ASP A 302 -18.18 9.47 -6.41
C ASP A 302 -17.49 8.26 -7.08
N ARG A 303 -16.20 8.38 -7.42
CA ARG A 303 -15.42 7.34 -8.11
C ARG A 303 -14.54 6.54 -7.18
N GLY A 304 -14.17 7.07 -6.02
CA GLY A 304 -13.33 6.38 -5.06
C GLY A 304 -12.74 7.34 -4.03
N ARG A 305 -11.66 6.90 -3.38
CA ARG A 305 -10.96 7.67 -2.34
C ARG A 305 -9.48 7.84 -2.68
N ASN A 306 -8.97 9.02 -2.35
CA ASN A 306 -7.54 9.30 -2.41
C ASN A 306 -6.95 9.05 -1.01
N ALA A 307 -6.28 7.92 -0.83
CA ALA A 307 -5.64 7.58 0.45
C ALA A 307 -4.29 8.26 0.63
N GLY A 308 -3.68 8.74 -0.46
CA GLY A 308 -2.46 9.53 -0.42
C GLY A 308 -2.34 10.49 -1.60
N LEU A 309 -2.04 11.76 -1.29
CA LEU A 309 -1.79 12.83 -2.26
C LEU A 309 -0.37 13.36 -2.08
N TYR A 310 0.31 13.71 -3.17
CA TYR A 310 1.56 14.44 -3.08
C TYR A 310 1.35 15.77 -2.35
N ALA A 311 2.28 16.12 -1.45
CA ALA A 311 2.19 17.33 -0.65
C ALA A 311 2.22 18.61 -1.52
N ALA A 312 1.86 19.75 -0.91
CA ALA A 312 1.94 21.06 -1.56
C ALA A 312 3.36 21.34 -2.10
N ALA A 313 3.44 22.06 -3.23
CA ALA A 313 4.68 22.26 -3.97
C ALA A 313 5.81 22.75 -3.06
N GLU A 314 5.54 23.68 -2.15
CA GLU A 314 6.49 24.32 -1.22
C GLU A 314 7.23 23.33 -0.34
N ARG A 315 6.57 22.23 0.05
CA ARG A 315 7.11 21.19 0.96
C ARG A 315 7.30 19.82 0.28
N LEU A 316 6.96 19.70 -1.00
CA LEU A 316 6.92 18.43 -1.73
C LEU A 316 8.27 17.68 -1.72
N VAL A 317 9.38 18.39 -1.95
CA VAL A 317 10.69 17.76 -2.09
C VAL A 317 11.31 17.52 -0.71
N ALA A 318 11.45 16.25 -0.32
CA ALA A 318 12.18 15.88 0.89
C ALA A 318 13.68 15.76 0.63
N ALA A 319 14.06 15.16 -0.51
CA ALA A 319 15.44 15.09 -0.98
C ALA A 319 15.51 14.79 -2.49
N GLY A 320 16.63 15.15 -3.12
CA GLY A 320 16.86 14.90 -4.56
C GLY A 320 16.61 16.13 -5.44
N LEU A 321 16.77 15.94 -6.76
CA LEU A 321 16.58 16.98 -7.76
C LEU A 321 15.22 16.80 -8.43
N VAL A 322 14.42 17.86 -8.45
CA VAL A 322 13.12 17.90 -9.12
C VAL A 322 13.04 19.19 -9.92
N TRP A 323 12.70 19.09 -11.20
CA TRP A 323 12.48 20.27 -12.04
C TRP A 323 11.30 21.09 -11.50
N PRO A 324 11.35 22.44 -11.58
CA PRO A 324 10.25 23.29 -11.12
C PRO A 324 8.89 22.90 -11.71
N GLU A 325 8.85 22.51 -12.98
CA GLU A 325 7.65 22.10 -13.71
C GLU A 325 7.10 20.78 -13.17
N ALA A 326 7.96 19.77 -12.95
CA ALA A 326 7.57 18.49 -12.36
C ALA A 326 7.06 18.68 -10.91
N ARG A 327 7.73 19.55 -10.14
CA ARG A 327 7.32 19.90 -8.77
C ARG A 327 5.92 20.50 -8.73
N GLN A 328 5.61 21.39 -9.68
CA GLN A 328 4.27 21.99 -9.78
C GLN A 328 3.24 20.98 -10.29
N ALA A 329 3.59 20.15 -11.27
CA ALA A 329 2.68 19.16 -11.83
C ALA A 329 2.27 18.11 -10.80
N LEU A 330 3.18 17.68 -9.93
CA LEU A 330 2.93 16.63 -8.92
C LEU A 330 2.17 17.14 -7.69
N ALA A 331 2.24 18.43 -7.35
CA ALA A 331 1.64 18.95 -6.13
C ALA A 331 0.12 18.68 -6.06
N GLY A 332 -0.34 18.06 -4.97
CA GLY A 332 -1.75 17.70 -4.76
C GLY A 332 -2.29 16.58 -5.66
N LYS A 333 -1.43 15.89 -6.41
CA LYS A 333 -1.83 14.79 -7.31
C LYS A 333 -1.88 13.45 -6.60
N ALA A 334 -2.56 12.49 -7.22
CA ALA A 334 -2.74 11.16 -6.68
C ALA A 334 -1.41 10.39 -6.59
N TYR A 335 -1.08 9.94 -5.38
CA TYR A 335 -0.06 8.92 -5.15
C TYR A 335 -0.70 7.55 -4.91
N LEU A 336 -1.68 7.46 -4.02
CA LEU A 336 -2.36 6.22 -3.64
C LEU A 336 -3.87 6.41 -3.67
N VAL A 337 -4.53 5.65 -4.53
CA VAL A 337 -5.98 5.72 -4.72
C VAL A 337 -6.63 4.35 -4.58
N GLU A 338 -7.86 4.35 -4.10
CA GLU A 338 -8.74 3.20 -4.06
C GLU A 338 -10.02 3.53 -4.85
N GLN A 339 -10.37 2.65 -5.79
CA GLN A 339 -11.60 2.72 -6.56
C GLN A 339 -12.40 1.43 -6.36
N PRO A 340 -13.62 1.50 -5.79
CA PRO A 340 -14.50 0.34 -5.72
C PRO A 340 -15.00 -0.05 -7.11
N VAL A 341 -15.11 -1.36 -7.35
CA VAL A 341 -15.66 -1.95 -8.58
C VAL A 341 -16.53 -3.15 -8.21
N GLY A 342 -17.85 -2.94 -8.16
CA GLY A 342 -18.78 -3.97 -7.65
C GLY A 342 -18.47 -4.29 -6.19
N ARG A 343 -18.17 -5.56 -5.88
CA ARG A 343 -17.73 -5.99 -4.53
C ARG A 343 -16.22 -5.91 -4.31
N GLY A 344 -15.45 -5.76 -5.39
CA GLY A 344 -14.00 -5.65 -5.34
C GLY A 344 -13.52 -4.22 -5.53
N ARG A 345 -12.23 -4.07 -5.84
CA ARG A 345 -11.57 -2.77 -5.88
C ARG A 345 -10.30 -2.78 -6.71
N VAL A 346 -9.95 -1.60 -7.22
CA VAL A 346 -8.64 -1.28 -7.79
C VAL A 346 -7.91 -0.37 -6.81
N ILE A 347 -6.69 -0.75 -6.43
CA ILE A 347 -5.80 0.04 -5.60
C ILE A 347 -4.57 0.36 -6.45
N ALA A 348 -4.33 1.64 -6.69
CA ALA A 348 -3.28 2.08 -7.60
C ALA A 348 -2.28 2.96 -6.88
N PHE A 349 -1.00 2.62 -7.04
CA PHE A 349 0.14 3.42 -6.60
C PHE A 349 0.76 4.10 -7.83
N ALA A 350 0.99 5.41 -7.72
CA ALA A 350 1.68 6.19 -8.76
C ALA A 350 3.14 5.76 -8.92
N GLU A 351 3.77 5.31 -7.84
CA GLU A 351 5.13 4.77 -7.78
C GLU A 351 5.14 3.34 -7.26
N ASP A 352 6.31 2.70 -7.25
CA ASP A 352 6.46 1.37 -6.65
C ASP A 352 6.66 1.49 -5.11
N PRO A 353 5.68 1.11 -4.28
CA PRO A 353 5.82 1.17 -2.82
C PRO A 353 6.86 0.19 -2.26
N ALA A 354 7.26 -0.81 -3.05
CA ALA A 354 8.30 -1.77 -2.71
C ALA A 354 9.66 -1.40 -3.33
N PHE A 355 9.83 -0.21 -3.92
CA PHE A 355 11.05 0.18 -4.64
C PHE A 355 12.32 -0.22 -3.88
N ARG A 356 13.03 -1.22 -4.43
CA ARG A 356 14.27 -1.82 -3.87
C ARG A 356 14.18 -2.27 -2.40
N GLY A 357 13.00 -2.43 -1.82
CA GLY A 357 12.81 -2.78 -0.41
C GLY A 357 13.42 -1.77 0.57
N MET A 358 13.44 -0.49 0.20
CA MET A 358 14.19 0.54 0.92
C MET A 358 13.39 1.24 2.03
N ALA A 359 12.05 1.30 1.91
CA ALA A 359 11.21 2.19 2.71
C ALA A 359 10.09 1.41 3.42
N PRO A 360 10.26 1.07 4.70
CA PRO A 360 9.25 0.28 5.43
C PRO A 360 7.86 0.92 5.47
N ALA A 361 7.76 2.25 5.50
CA ALA A 361 6.47 2.95 5.54
C ALA A 361 5.63 2.68 4.28
N THR A 362 6.22 2.74 3.09
CA THR A 362 5.54 2.41 1.83
C THR A 362 5.30 0.91 1.68
N GLU A 363 6.21 0.07 2.19
CA GLU A 363 6.02 -1.37 2.22
C GLU A 363 4.78 -1.77 3.06
N LEU A 364 4.51 -1.06 4.15
CA LEU A 364 3.29 -1.24 4.94
C LEU A 364 2.04 -0.88 4.14
N LEU A 365 2.06 0.19 3.34
CA LEU A 365 0.94 0.53 2.45
C LEU A 365 0.67 -0.57 1.42
N LEU A 366 1.72 -1.17 0.85
CA LEU A 366 1.59 -2.32 -0.05
C LEU A 366 0.95 -3.52 0.67
N LEU A 367 1.40 -3.84 1.88
CA LEU A 367 0.77 -4.91 2.65
C LEU A 367 -0.69 -4.58 2.98
N ASN A 368 -1.02 -3.34 3.33
CA ASN A 368 -2.39 -2.91 3.60
C ASN A 368 -3.28 -3.16 2.37
N ALA A 369 -2.82 -2.79 1.19
CA ALA A 369 -3.53 -3.03 -0.06
C ALA A 369 -3.83 -4.53 -0.29
N VAL A 370 -2.86 -5.40 0.01
CA VAL A 370 -2.97 -6.85 -0.20
C VAL A 370 -3.80 -7.54 0.90
N LEU A 371 -3.56 -7.21 2.18
CA LEU A 371 -4.15 -7.91 3.31
C LEU A 371 -5.53 -7.39 3.67
N LEU A 372 -5.69 -6.06 3.68
CA LEU A 372 -6.90 -5.37 4.10
C LEU A 372 -7.85 -5.15 2.92
N GLY A 373 -7.33 -4.93 1.71
CA GLY A 373 -8.13 -4.66 0.50
C GLY A 373 -9.35 -5.58 0.35
N PRO A 374 -9.20 -6.92 0.35
CA PRO A 374 -10.33 -7.84 0.22
C PRO A 374 -11.31 -7.88 1.41
N ALA A 375 -10.97 -7.26 2.55
CA ALA A 375 -11.82 -7.22 3.73
C ALA A 375 -12.79 -6.04 3.73
N PHE A 376 -12.42 -4.95 3.05
CA PHE A 376 -13.23 -3.76 2.87
C PHE A 376 -14.11 -3.91 1.65
#